data_AF-A0A3M3ZFK4-F1
#
_entry.id   AF-A0A3M3ZFK4-F1
#
_cell.length_a   1.000
_cell.length_b   1.000
_cell.length_c   1.000
_cell.angle_alpha   90.00
_cell.angle_beta   90.00
_cell.angle_gamma   90.00
#
_symmetry.space_group_name_H-M   'P 1'
#
loop_
_entity.id
_entity.type
_entity.pdbx_description
1 polymer ?
#
loop_
_entity_poly.entity_id
_entity_poly.type
_entity_poly.pdbx_seq_one_letter_code
_entity_poly.pdbx_strand_id
1 'polypeptide(L)'
;MTISNQLLNELSTWPIVSVPSRFYHGCCIGDQGLNVCTNVITGNKWFSIDRHLAGDYAWHWSRLENAKMQKMRVELELTHPHMAVSQPTRIGGEKWVPFLAKCFPGIDNYQLSREFQNNLQAHLNALGNPNVKSYCSNGGREICIPEVERFVRIVSVTGLPNDREVYRSSNI
;
A
#
# COMPACT_ATOMS: atom_id res chain seq x y z
N MET A 1 10.64 -16.30 -0.05
CA MET A 1 9.50 -15.76 -0.84
C MET A 1 8.80 -16.93 -1.49
N THR A 2 7.48 -16.99 -1.40
CA THR A 2 6.67 -18.09 -1.93
C THR A 2 5.80 -17.53 -3.05
N ILE A 3 5.98 -18.04 -4.27
CA ILE A 3 5.09 -17.72 -5.40
C ILE A 3 3.87 -18.64 -5.31
N SER A 4 2.69 -18.05 -5.26
CA SER A 4 1.42 -18.75 -5.36
C SER A 4 0.95 -18.75 -6.81
N ASN A 5 0.94 -19.92 -7.45
CA ASN A 5 0.43 -20.07 -8.83
C ASN A 5 -1.04 -19.64 -8.94
N GLN A 6 -1.83 -19.85 -7.88
CA GLN A 6 -3.22 -19.41 -7.85
C GLN A 6 -3.34 -17.88 -7.89
N LEU A 7 -2.54 -17.17 -7.07
CA LEU A 7 -2.49 -15.71 -7.11
C LEU A 7 -1.96 -15.21 -8.45
N LEU A 8 -0.88 -15.82 -8.98
CA LEU A 8 -0.30 -15.43 -10.26
C LEU A 8 -1.29 -15.58 -11.41
N ASN A 9 -2.00 -16.71 -11.47
CA ASN A 9 -3.03 -16.96 -12.49
C ASN A 9 -4.15 -15.93 -12.38
N GLU A 10 -4.62 -15.62 -11.17
CA GLU A 10 -5.65 -14.62 -10.94
C GLU A 10 -5.19 -13.23 -11.42
N LEU A 11 -4.04 -12.75 -10.95
CA LEU A 11 -3.48 -11.44 -11.32
C LEU A 11 -3.26 -11.28 -12.83
N SER A 12 -2.93 -12.36 -13.55
CA SER A 12 -2.72 -12.31 -15.00
C SER A 12 -3.98 -12.01 -15.82
N THR A 13 -5.16 -12.18 -15.22
CA THR A 13 -6.45 -11.89 -15.87
C THR A 13 -6.96 -10.48 -15.59
N TRP A 14 -6.32 -9.77 -14.67
CA TRP A 14 -6.81 -8.49 -14.17
C TRP A 14 -6.38 -7.32 -15.07
N PRO A 15 -7.16 -6.23 -15.10
CA PRO A 15 -6.84 -5.07 -15.90
C PRO A 15 -5.53 -4.41 -15.43
N ILE A 16 -4.74 -3.94 -16.39
CA ILE A 16 -3.53 -3.16 -16.16
C ILE A 16 -3.87 -1.68 -16.33
N VAL A 17 -3.56 -0.86 -15.32
CA VAL A 17 -3.90 0.57 -15.28
C VAL A 17 -2.67 1.42 -14.98
N SER A 18 -2.71 2.69 -15.36
CA SER A 18 -1.66 3.65 -15.00
C SER A 18 -1.68 3.93 -13.49
N VAL A 19 -0.52 3.99 -12.86
CA VAL A 19 -0.41 4.47 -11.48
C VAL A 19 -0.49 6.00 -11.47
N PRO A 20 -1.32 6.61 -10.60
CA PRO A 20 -1.36 8.06 -10.44
C PRO A 20 0.00 8.65 -10.07
N SER A 21 0.30 9.84 -10.59
CA SER A 21 1.56 10.51 -10.32
C SER A 21 1.71 10.95 -8.86
N ARG A 22 0.59 11.22 -8.17
CA ARG A 22 0.55 11.68 -6.77
C ARG A 22 -0.34 10.79 -5.92
N PHE A 23 0.13 10.50 -4.71
CA PHE A 23 -0.56 9.68 -3.72
C PHE A 23 0.03 9.93 -2.33
N TYR A 24 -0.56 9.32 -1.32
CA TYR A 24 -0.33 9.67 0.08
C TYR A 24 -0.13 8.44 0.95
N HIS A 25 0.62 8.60 2.04
CA HIS A 25 0.85 7.58 3.06
C HIS A 25 0.70 8.17 4.47
N GLY A 26 -0.19 7.60 5.28
CA GLY A 26 -0.28 7.92 6.71
C GLY A 26 0.70 7.10 7.52
N CYS A 27 1.40 7.75 8.44
CA CYS A 27 2.48 7.16 9.21
C CYS A 27 2.68 7.83 10.57
N CYS A 28 3.47 7.17 11.41
CA CYS A 28 4.03 7.76 12.63
C CYS A 28 5.54 8.02 12.48
N ILE A 29 6.09 8.94 13.27
CA ILE A 29 7.54 8.97 13.50
C ILE A 29 7.97 7.59 14.05
N GLY A 30 9.03 7.03 13.48
CA GLY A 30 9.57 5.71 13.86
C GLY A 30 8.94 4.53 13.12
N ASP A 31 8.02 4.76 12.17
CA ASP A 31 7.51 3.69 11.31
C ASP A 31 8.65 3.05 10.50
N GLN A 32 8.66 1.72 10.42
CA GLN A 32 9.69 0.97 9.69
C GLN A 32 9.71 1.36 8.20
N GLY A 33 10.92 1.59 7.68
CA GLY A 33 11.13 1.98 6.29
C GLY A 33 10.55 3.36 5.96
N LEU A 34 10.39 4.24 6.95
CA LEU A 34 10.06 5.64 6.75
C LEU A 34 10.85 6.51 7.72
N ASN A 35 11.65 7.42 7.19
CA ASN A 35 12.28 8.48 7.96
C ASN A 35 12.07 9.81 7.25
N VAL A 36 11.10 10.57 7.73
CA VAL A 36 10.73 11.87 7.17
C VAL A 36 11.81 12.93 7.36
N CYS A 37 12.64 12.83 8.41
CA CYS A 37 13.72 13.77 8.66
C CYS A 37 14.86 13.62 7.66
N THR A 38 15.04 12.42 7.12
CA THR A 38 16.09 12.11 6.12
C THR A 38 15.51 11.85 4.73
N ASN A 39 14.23 12.15 4.48
CA ASN A 39 13.52 11.89 3.22
C ASN A 39 13.62 10.45 2.71
N VAL A 40 13.60 9.46 3.62
CA VAL A 40 13.71 8.04 3.28
C VAL A 40 12.33 7.39 3.33
N ILE A 41 12.00 6.64 2.28
CA ILE A 41 10.89 5.68 2.25
C ILE A 41 11.34 4.40 1.56
N THR A 42 11.16 3.25 2.20
CA THR A 42 11.67 1.96 1.72
C THR A 42 10.74 0.78 1.97
N GLY A 43 10.99 -0.29 1.23
CA GLY A 43 10.30 -1.57 1.33
C GLY A 43 8.99 -1.56 0.56
N ASN A 44 8.17 -2.57 0.84
CA ASN A 44 6.86 -2.70 0.22
C ASN A 44 5.88 -1.86 1.01
N LYS A 45 5.06 -1.02 0.37
CA LYS A 45 4.14 -0.13 1.09
C LYS A 45 2.82 0.07 0.37
N TRP A 46 1.77 0.27 1.17
CA TRP A 46 0.47 0.72 0.72
C TRP A 46 0.36 2.25 0.77
N PHE A 47 -0.25 2.80 -0.26
CA PHE A 47 -0.55 4.21 -0.46
C PHE A 47 -2.03 4.38 -0.76
N SER A 48 -2.54 5.59 -0.62
CA SER A 48 -3.86 5.95 -1.11
C SER A 48 -3.80 7.19 -1.99
N ILE A 49 -4.64 7.21 -3.01
CA ILE A 49 -4.88 8.41 -3.83
C ILE A 49 -5.76 9.43 -3.09
N ASP A 50 -6.46 8.97 -2.05
CA ASP A 50 -7.29 9.80 -1.19
C ASP A 50 -6.45 10.29 -0.01
N ARG A 51 -6.28 11.61 0.02
CA ARG A 51 -5.48 12.33 1.03
C ARG A 51 -6.02 12.15 2.45
N HIS A 52 -7.34 12.05 2.62
CA HIS A 52 -7.97 11.90 3.92
C HIS A 52 -7.92 10.45 4.39
N LEU A 53 -8.22 9.51 3.49
CA LEU A 53 -8.09 8.08 3.78
C LEU A 53 -6.65 7.70 4.15
N ALA A 54 -5.66 8.23 3.41
CA ALA A 54 -4.26 8.00 3.70
C ALA A 54 -3.88 8.44 5.11
N GLY A 55 -4.32 9.63 5.55
CA GLY A 55 -4.00 10.13 6.88
C GLY A 55 -4.61 9.27 7.98
N ASP A 56 -5.82 8.74 7.78
CA ASP A 56 -6.51 7.87 8.75
C ASP A 56 -5.68 6.62 9.11
N TYR A 57 -4.83 6.15 8.19
CA TYR A 57 -3.89 5.05 8.43
C TYR A 57 -2.78 5.37 9.45
N ALA A 58 -2.52 6.64 9.76
CA ALA A 58 -1.57 7.00 10.82
C ALA A 58 -2.01 6.47 12.20
N TRP A 59 -3.31 6.20 12.41
CA TRP A 59 -3.87 5.58 13.61
C TRP A 59 -4.22 4.10 13.44
N HIS A 60 -3.67 3.43 12.41
CA HIS A 60 -3.96 2.01 12.20
C HIS A 60 -3.56 1.19 13.43
N TRP A 61 -4.44 0.27 13.85
CA TRP A 61 -4.31 -0.52 15.08
C TRP A 61 -3.01 -1.32 15.14
N SER A 62 -2.39 -1.64 14.00
CA SER A 62 -1.10 -2.36 13.96
C SER A 62 0.10 -1.50 14.39
N ARG A 63 -0.10 -0.21 14.70
CA ARG A 63 0.95 0.75 15.11
C ARG A 63 0.94 1.01 16.63
N LEU A 64 0.62 0.00 17.44
CA LEU A 64 0.49 0.14 18.90
C LEU A 64 1.74 0.75 19.56
N GLU A 65 2.93 0.35 19.11
CA GLU A 65 4.21 0.84 19.63
C GLU A 65 4.43 2.33 19.33
N ASN A 66 3.84 2.83 18.24
CA ASN A 66 3.94 4.22 17.80
C ASN A 66 2.70 5.05 18.15
N ALA A 67 1.81 4.53 19.02
CA ALA A 67 0.54 5.19 19.34
C ALA A 67 0.73 6.62 19.86
N LYS A 68 1.78 6.87 20.65
CA LYS A 68 2.11 8.20 21.21
C LYS A 68 3.00 9.07 20.31
N MET A 69 3.50 8.54 19.21
CA MET A 69 4.38 9.27 18.30
C MET A 69 3.59 10.28 17.45
N GLN A 70 4.26 11.33 16.98
CA GLN A 70 3.67 12.32 16.08
C GLN A 70 3.10 11.64 14.82
N LYS A 71 1.83 11.95 14.53
CA LYS A 71 1.11 11.48 13.35
C LYS A 71 1.39 12.38 12.17
N MET A 72 1.59 11.76 11.00
CA MET A 72 1.95 12.48 9.79
C MET A 72 1.28 11.84 8.58
N ARG A 73 1.09 12.66 7.56
CA ARG A 73 0.79 12.20 6.21
C ARG A 73 1.89 12.67 5.28
N VAL A 74 2.41 11.76 4.48
CA VAL A 74 3.41 12.02 3.47
C VAL A 74 2.72 12.09 2.11
N GLU A 75 2.99 13.12 1.33
CA GLU A 75 2.67 13.17 -0.10
C GLU A 75 3.86 12.65 -0.89
N LEU A 76 3.58 11.81 -1.87
CA LEU A 76 4.59 11.14 -2.68
C LEU A 76 4.33 11.35 -4.15
N GLU A 77 5.39 11.24 -4.92
CA GLU A 77 5.37 11.27 -6.37
C GLU A 77 6.11 10.08 -6.96
N LEU A 78 5.62 9.56 -8.08
CA LEU A 78 6.36 8.61 -8.90
C LEU A 78 7.60 9.26 -9.53
N THR A 79 8.77 8.65 -9.35
CA THR A 79 9.99 9.06 -10.05
C THR A 79 9.95 8.70 -11.54
N HIS A 80 9.28 7.60 -11.87
CA HIS A 80 9.10 7.12 -13.24
C HIS A 80 7.69 6.54 -13.42
N PRO A 81 6.98 6.89 -14.52
CA PRO A 81 5.68 6.30 -14.83
C PRO A 81 5.77 4.78 -14.97
N HIS A 82 4.83 4.06 -14.37
CA HIS A 82 4.68 2.62 -14.52
C HIS A 82 3.21 2.20 -14.33
N MET A 83 2.95 0.92 -14.58
CA MET A 83 1.60 0.36 -14.54
C MET A 83 1.38 -0.48 -13.29
N ALA A 84 0.12 -0.64 -12.92
CA ALA A 84 -0.33 -1.54 -11.87
C ALA A 84 -1.31 -2.58 -12.41
N VAL A 85 -1.28 -3.76 -11.82
CA VAL A 85 -2.41 -4.70 -11.91
C VAL A 85 -3.50 -4.22 -10.96
N SER A 86 -4.72 -4.04 -11.47
CA SER A 86 -5.83 -3.48 -10.71
C SER A 86 -6.85 -4.54 -10.37
N GLN A 87 -7.17 -4.65 -9.08
CA GLN A 87 -8.22 -5.54 -8.61
C GLN A 87 -9.57 -5.21 -9.27
N PRO A 88 -10.21 -6.18 -9.94
CA PRO A 88 -11.52 -5.96 -10.54
C PRO A 88 -12.59 -5.83 -9.47
N THR A 89 -13.60 -5.02 -9.76
CA THR A 89 -14.75 -4.74 -8.88
C THR A 89 -15.53 -5.99 -8.44
N ARG A 90 -15.37 -7.11 -9.17
CA ARG A 90 -16.09 -8.37 -8.94
C ARG A 90 -15.54 -9.25 -7.81
N ILE A 91 -14.39 -8.93 -7.24
CA ILE A 91 -13.96 -9.55 -5.98
C ILE A 91 -14.37 -8.61 -4.85
N GLY A 92 -15.69 -8.55 -4.57
CA GLY A 92 -16.18 -7.88 -3.36
C GLY A 92 -15.41 -8.41 -2.16
N GLY A 93 -15.01 -7.53 -1.23
CA GLY A 93 -14.05 -7.81 -0.16
C GLY A 93 -14.31 -9.08 0.66
N GLU A 94 -15.54 -9.58 0.67
CA GLU A 94 -15.94 -10.89 1.24
C GLU A 94 -15.22 -12.10 0.61
N LYS A 95 -14.76 -11.99 -0.64
CA LYS A 95 -14.02 -13.07 -1.34
C LYS A 95 -12.51 -12.87 -1.35
N TRP A 96 -11.99 -11.68 -1.05
CA TRP A 96 -10.56 -11.41 -1.14
C TRP A 96 -9.77 -12.07 -0.01
N VAL A 97 -10.23 -11.93 1.24
CA VAL A 97 -9.57 -12.56 2.38
C VAL A 97 -9.60 -14.10 2.26
N PRO A 98 -10.76 -14.74 1.97
CA PRO A 98 -10.78 -16.18 1.70
C PRO A 98 -9.94 -16.62 0.49
N PHE A 99 -9.81 -15.79 -0.54
CA PHE A 99 -8.95 -16.08 -1.69
C PHE A 99 -7.47 -16.04 -1.31
N LEU A 100 -7.02 -15.01 -0.59
CA LEU A 100 -5.65 -14.92 -0.10
C LEU A 100 -5.32 -16.08 0.85
N ALA A 101 -6.25 -16.50 1.70
CA ALA A 101 -6.09 -17.67 2.57
C ALA A 101 -5.84 -18.97 1.77
N LYS A 102 -6.45 -19.12 0.59
CA LYS A 102 -6.16 -20.25 -0.32
C LYS A 102 -4.79 -20.12 -0.98
N CYS A 103 -4.38 -18.89 -1.32
CA CYS A 103 -3.09 -18.62 -1.93
C CYS A 103 -1.92 -18.82 -0.96
N PHE A 104 -2.13 -18.56 0.33
CA PHE A 104 -1.15 -18.61 1.41
C PHE A 104 -1.68 -19.45 2.58
N PRO A 105 -1.76 -20.79 2.43
CA PRO A 105 -2.30 -21.66 3.47
C PRO A 105 -1.44 -21.60 4.74
N GLY A 106 -2.11 -21.55 5.91
CA GLY A 106 -1.45 -21.44 7.22
C GLY A 106 -1.13 -20.00 7.67
N ILE A 107 -1.56 -18.99 6.90
CA ILE A 107 -1.49 -17.59 7.28
C ILE A 107 -2.91 -17.06 7.53
N ASP A 108 -3.15 -16.46 8.69
CA ASP A 108 -4.48 -16.02 9.10
C ASP A 108 -4.63 -14.50 9.16
N ASN A 109 -5.85 -14.03 8.89
CA ASN A 109 -6.30 -12.65 9.12
C ASN A 109 -5.39 -11.58 8.47
N TYR A 110 -5.00 -10.56 9.22
CA TYR A 110 -4.18 -9.45 8.75
C TYR A 110 -2.80 -9.87 8.24
N GLN A 111 -2.28 -11.02 8.70
CA GLN A 111 -1.00 -11.54 8.21
C GLN A 111 -1.07 -11.88 6.73
N LEU A 112 -2.27 -12.17 6.19
CA LEU A 112 -2.45 -12.36 4.74
C LEU A 112 -2.12 -11.09 3.95
N SER A 113 -2.49 -9.92 4.46
CA SER A 113 -2.18 -8.64 3.80
C SER A 113 -0.68 -8.38 3.79
N ARG A 114 0.00 -8.70 4.91
CA ARG A 114 1.46 -8.56 5.02
C ARG A 114 2.18 -9.56 4.13
N GLU A 115 1.75 -10.81 4.12
CA GLU A 115 2.33 -11.86 3.28
C GLU A 115 2.15 -11.53 1.80
N PHE A 116 0.95 -11.09 1.41
CA PHE A 116 0.68 -10.60 0.07
C PHE A 116 1.64 -9.47 -0.30
N GLN A 117 1.74 -8.43 0.54
CA GLN A 117 2.64 -7.29 0.33
C GLN A 117 4.11 -7.73 0.22
N ASN A 118 4.56 -8.69 1.03
CA ASN A 118 5.93 -9.19 1.03
C ASN A 118 6.26 -9.99 -0.24
N ASN A 119 5.29 -10.74 -0.78
CA ASN A 119 5.49 -11.56 -1.97
C ASN A 119 5.04 -10.87 -3.26
N LEU A 120 4.39 -9.72 -3.20
CA LEU A 120 3.81 -9.03 -4.36
C LEU A 120 4.85 -8.79 -5.46
N GLN A 121 6.05 -8.34 -5.11
CA GLN A 121 7.13 -8.10 -6.06
C GLN A 121 7.43 -9.33 -6.92
N ALA A 122 7.56 -10.50 -6.29
CA ALA A 122 7.84 -11.75 -6.99
C ALA A 122 6.71 -12.12 -7.95
N HIS A 123 5.45 -11.90 -7.55
CA HIS A 123 4.30 -12.15 -8.40
C HIS A 123 4.22 -11.18 -9.59
N LEU A 124 4.45 -9.88 -9.37
CA LEU A 124 4.44 -8.89 -10.46
C LEU A 124 5.57 -9.15 -11.47
N ASN A 125 6.75 -9.53 -10.99
CA ASN A 125 7.85 -9.94 -11.87
C ASN A 125 7.51 -11.20 -12.67
N ALA A 126 6.84 -12.17 -12.05
CA ALA A 126 6.43 -13.41 -12.69
C ALA A 126 5.34 -13.23 -13.76
N LEU A 127 4.63 -12.09 -13.80
CA LEU A 127 3.71 -11.76 -14.89
C LEU A 127 4.44 -11.49 -16.23
N GLY A 128 5.75 -11.29 -16.21
CA GLY A 128 6.56 -11.09 -17.41
C GLY A 128 6.37 -9.72 -18.09
N ASN A 129 5.59 -8.80 -17.51
CA ASN A 129 5.43 -7.44 -18.02
C ASN A 129 6.36 -6.47 -17.27
N PRO A 130 7.46 -5.99 -17.89
CA PRO A 130 8.42 -5.14 -17.21
C PRO A 130 7.87 -3.77 -16.82
N ASN A 131 6.73 -3.32 -17.37
CA ASN A 131 6.11 -2.04 -17.03
C ASN A 131 5.17 -2.13 -15.82
N VAL A 132 4.80 -3.34 -15.39
CA VAL A 132 3.95 -3.56 -14.22
C VAL A 132 4.83 -3.63 -12.97
N LYS A 133 4.73 -2.61 -12.10
CA LYS A 133 5.51 -2.54 -10.85
C LYS A 133 4.65 -2.47 -9.59
N SER A 134 3.34 -2.25 -9.74
CA SER A 134 2.45 -1.99 -8.63
C SER A 134 1.16 -2.80 -8.69
N TYR A 135 0.39 -2.73 -7.62
CA TYR A 135 -0.95 -3.30 -7.48
C TYR A 135 -1.92 -2.22 -7.05
N CYS A 136 -3.14 -2.18 -7.60
CA CYS A 136 -4.22 -1.29 -7.15
C CYS A 136 -5.35 -2.11 -6.50
N SER A 137 -5.79 -1.71 -5.31
CA SER A 137 -6.95 -2.32 -4.65
C SER A 137 -8.25 -1.96 -5.37
N ASN A 138 -9.33 -2.67 -5.02
CA ASN A 138 -10.64 -2.45 -5.61
C ASN A 138 -11.06 -0.97 -5.51
N GLY A 139 -11.58 -0.42 -6.62
CA GLY A 139 -11.93 0.99 -6.73
C GLY A 139 -10.74 1.92 -6.99
N GLY A 140 -9.53 1.38 -7.14
CA GLY A 140 -8.31 2.12 -7.49
C GLY A 140 -7.85 3.10 -6.40
N ARG A 141 -8.41 3.01 -5.19
CA ARG A 141 -8.18 3.99 -4.12
C ARG A 141 -6.87 3.78 -3.39
N GLU A 142 -6.37 2.56 -3.38
CA GLU A 142 -5.12 2.21 -2.72
C GLU A 142 -4.18 1.49 -3.67
N ILE A 143 -2.89 1.73 -3.46
CA ILE A 143 -1.82 1.25 -4.33
C ILE A 143 -0.78 0.58 -3.45
N CYS A 144 -0.44 -0.67 -3.75
CA CYS A 144 0.70 -1.33 -3.14
C CYS A 144 1.89 -1.27 -4.11
N ILE A 145 2.98 -0.66 -3.66
CA ILE A 145 4.23 -0.54 -4.43
C ILE A 145 5.32 -1.30 -3.66
N PRO A 146 5.82 -2.44 -4.19
CA PRO A 146 7.01 -3.10 -3.68
C PRO A 146 8.29 -2.32 -4.00
N GLU A 147 9.32 -2.44 -3.15
CA GLU A 147 10.60 -1.72 -3.28
C GLU A 147 10.42 -0.23 -3.62
N VAL A 148 9.59 0.41 -2.81
CA VAL A 148 9.07 1.76 -3.09
C VAL A 148 10.19 2.79 -3.32
N GLU A 149 11.34 2.60 -2.68
CA GLU A 149 12.54 3.44 -2.82
C GLU A 149 13.03 3.58 -4.27
N ARG A 150 12.70 2.64 -5.15
CA ARG A 150 13.08 2.67 -6.57
C ARG A 150 12.16 3.55 -7.41
N PHE A 151 10.93 3.76 -6.95
CA PHE A 151 9.84 4.27 -7.79
C PHE A 151 9.21 5.55 -7.25
N VAL A 152 9.47 5.92 -6.00
CA VAL A 152 8.80 7.06 -5.38
C VAL A 152 9.77 7.98 -4.67
N ARG A 153 9.36 9.25 -4.57
CA ARG A 153 10.02 10.25 -3.74
C ARG A 153 9.00 10.93 -2.84
N ILE A 154 9.47 11.36 -1.67
CA ILE A 154 8.69 12.21 -0.77
C ILE A 154 8.67 13.62 -1.34
N VAL A 155 7.47 14.21 -1.43
CA VAL A 155 7.24 15.57 -1.91
C VAL A 155 7.05 16.50 -0.72
N SER A 156 6.14 16.13 0.19
CA SER A 156 5.78 16.95 1.33
C SER A 156 5.38 16.07 2.51
N VAL A 157 5.48 16.63 3.72
CA VAL A 157 5.09 15.99 4.96
C VAL A 157 4.15 16.94 5.70
N THR A 158 2.96 16.46 6.04
CA THR A 158 1.98 17.18 6.85
C THR A 158 1.90 16.56 8.23
N GLY A 159 2.14 17.34 9.29
CA GLY A 159 1.83 16.94 10.65
C GLY A 159 0.32 16.84 10.84
N LEU A 160 -0.15 15.74 11.43
CA LEU A 160 -1.56 15.53 11.74
C LEU A 160 -1.81 15.74 13.24
N PRO A 161 -3.07 16.01 13.65
CA PRO A 161 -3.45 15.99 15.06
C PRO A 161 -3.04 14.67 15.73
N ASN A 162 -2.86 14.66 17.05
CA ASN A 162 -2.65 13.41 17.78
C ASN A 162 -3.96 12.63 17.95
N ASP A 163 -5.08 13.34 18.03
CA ASP A 163 -6.42 12.78 18.15
C ASP A 163 -7.02 12.46 16.78
N ARG A 164 -7.53 11.24 16.61
CA ARG A 164 -8.08 10.76 15.33
C ARG A 164 -9.41 11.44 14.99
N GLU A 165 -10.25 11.72 15.97
CA GLU A 165 -11.56 12.33 15.74
C GLU A 165 -11.41 13.82 15.39
N VAL A 166 -10.42 14.51 15.96
CA VAL A 166 -10.01 15.85 15.51
C VAL A 166 -9.55 15.81 14.05
N TYR A 167 -8.76 14.81 13.66
CA TYR A 167 -8.37 14.65 12.26
C TYR A 167 -9.58 14.43 11.35
N ARG A 168 -10.47 13.50 11.69
CA ARG A 168 -11.65 13.14 10.89
C ARG A 168 -12.69 14.25 10.74
N SER A 169 -12.74 15.16 11.71
CA SER A 169 -13.59 16.35 11.66
C SER A 169 -12.92 17.55 10.97
N SER A 170 -11.64 17.42 10.59
CA SER A 170 -10.87 18.47 9.93
C SER A 170 -10.78 18.24 8.42
N ASN A 171 -10.68 19.32 7.63
CA ASN A 171 -10.39 19.25 6.19
C ASN A 171 -8.86 19.13 5.90
N ILE A 172 -8.09 18.57 6.83
CA ILE A 172 -6.61 18.57 6.80
C ILE A 172 -6.03 17.48 5.90
#